data_AF-A0A6V8SLI5-F1
#
_entry.id   AF-A0A6V8SLI5-F1
#
_cell.length_a   1.000
_cell.length_b   1.000
_cell.length_c   1.000
_cell.angle_alpha   90.00
_cell.angle_beta   90.00
_cell.angle_gamma   90.00
#
_symmetry.space_group_name_H-M   'P 1'
#
loop_
_entity.id
_entity.type
_entity.pdbx_description
1 polymer ?
#
loop_
_entity_poly.entity_id
_entity_poly.type
_entity_poly.pdbx_seq_one_letter_code
_entity_poly.pdbx_strand_id
1 'polypeptide(L)'
;MKLYKLKVEGSKEEFHIDYTEASDFINYKSCGFSGNEEEKYNQFLLDLSKNISFHPVNIKMKLNTQGIDRAIPKKEILGIKEVNKFIDRLYK
;
A
#
# COMPACT_ATOMS: atom_id res chain seq x y z
N MET A 1 -6.86 -1.20 -16.63
CA MET A 1 -7.12 -0.82 -15.22
C MET A 1 -6.16 -1.63 -14.37
N LYS A 2 -5.44 -1.03 -13.43
CA LYS A 2 -4.46 -1.77 -12.62
C LYS A 2 -5.03 -2.17 -11.25
N LEU A 3 -4.59 -3.30 -10.75
CA LEU A 3 -4.79 -3.75 -9.37
C LEU A 3 -3.54 -3.38 -8.58
N TYR A 4 -3.74 -2.75 -7.42
CA TYR A 4 -2.64 -2.44 -6.52
C TYR A 4 -2.72 -3.33 -5.30
N LYS A 5 -1.56 -3.82 -4.89
CA LYS A 5 -1.38 -4.50 -3.61
C LYS A 5 -0.25 -3.84 -2.85
N LEU A 6 -0.55 -3.34 -1.66
CA LEU A 6 0.44 -2.82 -0.74
C LEU A 6 0.83 -3.93 0.23
N LYS A 7 2.12 -4.04 0.53
CA LYS A 7 2.67 -4.91 1.54
C LYS A 7 3.36 -4.03 2.57
N VAL A 8 3.03 -4.22 3.83
CA VAL A 8 3.65 -3.50 4.93
C VAL A 8 4.23 -4.55 5.88
N GLU A 9 5.53 -4.52 6.12
CA GLU A 9 6.22 -5.46 7.00
C GLU A 9 6.92 -4.72 8.13
N GLY A 10 6.98 -5.31 9.32
CA GLY A 10 7.68 -4.74 10.47
C GLY A 10 6.75 -4.40 11.63
N SER A 11 6.96 -3.23 12.24
CA SER A 11 6.33 -2.73 13.46
C SER A 11 5.85 -1.28 13.27
N LYS A 12 5.16 -0.69 14.25
CA LYS A 12 4.57 0.65 14.10
C LYS A 12 5.65 1.73 13.99
N GLU A 13 6.78 1.48 14.64
CA GLU A 13 7.93 2.39 14.72
C GLU A 13 8.93 2.12 13.59
N GLU A 14 9.09 0.86 13.19
CA GLU A 14 10.00 0.45 12.12
C GLU A 14 9.26 -0.46 11.14
N PHE A 15 8.81 0.11 10.02
CA PHE A 15 8.08 -0.60 8.97
C PHE A 15 8.73 -0.43 7.61
N HIS A 16 8.42 -1.34 6.70
CA HIS A 16 8.79 -1.30 5.30
C HIS A 16 7.56 -1.41 4.43
N ILE A 17 7.43 -0.52 3.45
CA ILE A 17 6.34 -0.49 2.49
C ILE A 17 6.85 -0.91 1.13
N ASP A 18 6.23 -1.96 0.61
CA ASP A 18 6.34 -2.38 -0.78
C ASP A 18 4.98 -2.30 -1.42
N TYR A 19 4.91 -1.96 -2.70
CA TYR A 19 3.69 -2.16 -3.45
C TYR A 19 3.96 -2.84 -4.78
N THR A 20 2.99 -3.64 -5.17
CA THR A 20 2.96 -4.29 -6.46
C THR A 20 1.76 -3.78 -7.23
N GLU A 21 1.95 -3.63 -8.53
CA GLU A 21 0.89 -3.32 -9.46
C GLU A 21 0.72 -4.47 -10.45
N ALA A 22 -0.50 -4.72 -10.85
CA ALA A 22 -0.80 -5.73 -11.85
C ALA A 22 -1.81 -5.18 -12.85
N SER A 23 -1.58 -5.42 -14.13
CA SER A 23 -2.60 -5.18 -15.16
C SER A 23 -3.65 -6.31 -15.19
N ASP A 24 -3.32 -7.47 -14.61
CA ASP A 24 -4.13 -8.70 -14.59
C ASP A 24 -4.01 -9.39 -13.23
N PHE A 25 -5.03 -10.16 -12.80
CA PHE A 25 -5.06 -10.84 -11.49
C PHE A 25 -3.91 -11.84 -11.24
N ILE A 26 -3.12 -12.16 -12.27
CA ILE A 26 -2.10 -13.20 -12.25
C ILE A 26 -0.68 -12.61 -12.14
N ASN A 27 -0.44 -11.41 -12.69
CA ASN A 27 0.92 -10.87 -12.87
C ASN A 27 1.13 -9.58 -12.09
N TYR A 28 1.44 -9.72 -10.80
CA TYR A 28 1.87 -8.59 -9.96
C TYR A 28 3.36 -8.30 -10.19
N LYS A 29 3.68 -7.10 -10.65
CA LYS A 29 5.04 -6.58 -10.73
C LYS A 29 5.32 -5.73 -9.51
N SER A 30 6.46 -5.98 -8.86
CA SER A 30 6.91 -5.09 -7.80
C SER A 30 7.27 -3.74 -8.41
N CYS A 31 6.78 -2.67 -7.79
CA CYS A 31 7.01 -1.34 -8.29
C CYS A 31 8.42 -0.81 -7.95
N GLY A 32 9.19 -1.57 -7.15
CA GLY A 32 10.65 -1.46 -7.07
C GLY A 32 11.17 -0.05 -6.75
N PHE A 33 10.58 0.61 -5.76
CA PHE A 33 10.97 1.96 -5.38
C PHE A 33 12.13 1.94 -4.38
N SER A 34 13.16 2.73 -4.67
CA SER A 34 14.29 3.00 -3.78
C SER A 34 14.12 4.38 -3.15
N GLY A 35 14.11 4.46 -1.83
CA GLY A 35 13.90 5.70 -1.07
C GLY A 35 13.37 5.42 0.33
N ASN A 36 13.06 6.48 1.08
CA ASN A 36 12.46 6.35 2.40
C ASN A 36 10.98 5.95 2.30
N GLU A 37 10.40 5.38 3.35
CA GLU A 37 9.03 4.85 3.31
C GLU A 37 7.97 5.92 3.01
N GLU A 38 8.22 7.18 3.39
CA GLU A 38 7.37 8.30 3.03
C GLU A 38 7.39 8.60 1.51
N GLU A 39 8.55 8.51 0.88
CA GLU A 39 8.67 8.69 -0.57
C GLU A 39 8.00 7.55 -1.33
N LYS A 40 8.20 6.31 -0.88
CA LYS A 40 7.51 5.14 -1.46
C LYS A 40 6.01 5.27 -1.34
N TYR A 41 5.52 5.72 -0.18
CA TYR A 41 4.09 5.94 0.03
C TYR A 41 3.54 7.06 -0.86
N ASN A 42 4.25 8.18 -1.00
CA ASN A 42 3.87 9.26 -1.90
C ASN A 42 3.82 8.82 -3.37
N GLN A 43 4.80 8.03 -3.81
CA GLN A 43 4.79 7.43 -5.16
C GLN A 43 3.59 6.49 -5.36
N PHE A 44 3.32 5.64 -4.37
CA PHE A 44 2.14 4.80 -4.36
C PHE A 44 0.85 5.61 -4.48
N LEU A 45 0.70 6.72 -3.74
CA LEU A 45 -0.47 7.61 -3.85
C LEU A 45 -0.60 8.25 -5.23
N LEU A 46 0.51 8.67 -5.85
CA LEU A 46 0.52 9.23 -7.20
C LEU A 46 0.07 8.20 -8.24
N ASP A 47 0.61 6.98 -8.18
CA ASP A 47 0.23 5.88 -9.05
C ASP A 47 -1.24 5.48 -8.85
N LEU A 48 -1.64 5.35 -7.59
CA LEU A 48 -3.00 5.03 -7.22
C LEU A 48 -3.98 6.11 -7.72
N SER A 49 -3.61 7.39 -7.63
CA SER A 49 -4.41 8.52 -8.14
C SER A 49 -4.60 8.44 -9.65
N LYS A 50 -3.52 8.18 -10.40
CA LYS A 50 -3.52 8.02 -11.87
C LYS A 50 -4.34 6.81 -12.35
N ASN A 51 -4.46 5.77 -11.53
CA ASN A 51 -5.22 4.59 -11.89
C ASN A 51 -6.74 4.86 -11.87
N ILE A 52 -7.41 4.71 -13.02
CA ILE A 52 -8.85 4.98 -13.16
C ILE A 52 -9.72 3.87 -12.51
N SER A 53 -9.08 2.83 -11.98
CA SER A 53 -9.74 1.71 -11.31
C SER A 53 -10.44 2.13 -10.00
N PHE A 54 -11.64 1.59 -9.79
CA PHE A 54 -12.40 1.71 -8.53
C PHE A 54 -12.14 0.56 -7.56
N HIS A 55 -11.30 -0.41 -7.94
CA HIS A 55 -11.00 -1.54 -7.08
C HIS A 55 -10.32 -1.08 -5.79
N PRO A 56 -10.69 -1.66 -4.63
CA PRO A 56 -9.99 -1.41 -3.38
C PRO A 56 -8.54 -1.91 -3.50
N VAL A 57 -7.65 -1.27 -2.76
CA VAL A 57 -6.26 -1.74 -2.66
C VAL A 57 -6.21 -2.80 -1.59
N ASN A 58 -5.61 -3.94 -1.94
CA ASN A 58 -5.33 -4.98 -0.97
C ASN A 58 -4.04 -4.62 -0.22
N ILE A 59 -4.15 -4.47 1.09
CA ILE A 59 -3.05 -4.14 1.99
C ILE A 59 -2.77 -5.37 2.83
N LYS A 60 -1.59 -5.95 2.62
CA LYS A 60 -1.09 -7.08 3.38
C LYS A 60 -0.09 -6.60 4.40
N MET A 61 -0.48 -6.59 5.65
CA MET A 61 0.40 -6.34 6.77
C MET A 61 0.97 -7.63 7.34
N LYS A 62 2.27 -7.62 7.62
CA LYS A 62 2.93 -8.69 8.35
C LYS A 62 3.62 -8.08 9.56
N LEU A 63 2.94 -8.17 10.70
CA LEU A 63 3.43 -7.65 11.98
C LEU A 63 3.95 -8.80 12.81
N ASN A 64 5.27 -8.89 12.98
CA ASN A 64 5.98 -9.95 13.71
C ASN A 64 5.49 -11.38 13.37
N THR A 65 4.40 -11.84 13.99
CA THR A 65 3.83 -13.19 13.87
C THR A 65 2.40 -13.24 13.28
N GLN A 66 1.74 -12.10 13.07
CA GLN A 66 0.36 -12.06 12.58
C GLN A 66 0.26 -11.33 11.23
N GLY A 67 -0.23 -12.06 10.23
CA GLY A 67 -0.55 -11.52 8.91
C GLY A 67 -1.97 -10.98 8.90
N ILE A 68 -2.15 -9.71 8.59
CA ILE A 68 -3.44 -9.06 8.45
C ILE A 68 -3.59 -8.65 6.99
N ASP A 69 -4.63 -9.11 6.31
CA ASP A 69 -5.01 -8.63 4.98
C ASP A 69 -6.24 -7.73 5.11
N ARG A 70 -6.15 -6.50 4.60
CA ARG A 70 -7.25 -5.53 4.58
C ARG A 70 -7.47 -5.03 3.15
N ALA A 71 -8.73 -4.92 2.73
CA ALA A 71 -9.08 -4.23 1.49
C ALA A 71 -9.54 -2.81 1.86
N ILE A 72 -8.78 -1.79 1.48
CA ILE A 72 -9.13 -0.40 1.76
C ILE A 72 -9.52 0.31 0.46
N PRO A 73 -10.65 1.04 0.45
CA PRO A 73 -11.07 1.78 -0.73
C PRO A 73 -10.03 2.85 -1.09
N LYS A 74 -9.73 2.96 -2.39
CA LYS A 74 -8.78 3.94 -2.94
C LYS A 74 -8.99 5.36 -2.39
N LYS A 75 -10.23 5.81 -2.25
CA LYS A 75 -10.56 7.15 -1.74
C LYS A 75 -10.08 7.38 -0.31
N GLU A 76 -10.14 6.37 0.55
CA GLU A 76 -9.66 6.47 1.94
C GLU A 76 -8.14 6.60 1.97
N ILE A 77 -7.44 5.78 1.18
CA ILE A 77 -5.98 5.81 1.05
C ILE A 77 -5.50 7.17 0.51
N LEU A 78 -6.12 7.67 -0.57
CA LEU A 78 -5.81 9.00 -1.12
C LEU A 78 -6.09 10.14 -0.15
N GLY A 79 -6.97 9.94 0.84
CA GLY A 79 -7.24 10.90 1.90
C GLY A 79 -6.14 10.95 2.96
N ILE A 80 -5.30 9.92 3.06
CA ILE A 80 -4.22 9.83 4.05
C ILE A 80 -2.89 10.12 3.37
N LYS A 81 -2.42 11.36 3.44
CA LYS A 81 -1.15 11.79 2.82
C LYS A 81 0.10 11.38 3.59
N GLU A 82 -0.02 11.24 4.90
CA GLU A 82 1.11 10.90 5.77
C GLU A 82 1.18 9.39 6.00
N VAL A 83 2.33 8.80 5.72
CA VAL A 83 2.56 7.36 5.86
C VAL A 83 2.32 6.88 7.30
N ASN A 84 2.75 7.66 8.30
CA ASN A 84 2.54 7.31 9.71
C ASN A 84 1.06 7.25 10.10
N LYS A 85 0.23 8.15 9.58
CA LYS A 85 -1.23 8.12 9.79
C LYS A 85 -1.86 6.93 9.08
N PHE A 86 -1.34 6.57 7.91
CA PHE A 86 -1.79 5.41 7.17
C PHE A 86 -1.47 4.13 7.96
N ILE A 87 -0.25 3.99 8.45
CA ILE A 87 0.13 2.88 9.34
C ILE A 87 -0.75 2.86 10.58
N ASP A 88 -0.94 3.98 11.31
CA ASP A 88 -1.81 4.03 12.49
C ASP A 88 -3.25 3.55 12.19
N ARG A 89 -3.80 3.95 11.05
CA ARG A 89 -5.11 3.49 10.56
C ARG A 89 -5.17 1.98 10.36
N LEU A 90 -4.08 1.37 9.93
CA LEU A 90 -4.03 -0.07 9.73
C LEU A 90 -3.87 -0.85 11.04
N TYR A 91 -3.26 -0.24 12.06
CA TYR A 91 -3.11 -0.80 13.41
C TYR A 91 -4.38 -0.72 14.27
N LYS A 92 -5.32 0.16 13.94
CA LYS A 92 -6.67 0.19 14.53
C LYS A 92 -7.56 -0.91 13.98
#